data_AF-A0A1I5K9V8-F1
#
_entry.id   AF-A0A1I5K9V8-F1
#
_cell.length_a   1.000
_cell.length_b   1.000
_cell.length_c   1.000
_cell.angle_alpha   90.00
_cell.angle_beta   90.00
_cell.angle_gamma   90.00
#
_symmetry.space_group_name_H-M   'P 1'
#
loop_
_entity.id
_entity.type
_entity.pdbx_description
1 polymer ?
#
loop_
_entity_poly.entity_id
_entity_poly.type
_entity_poly.pdbx_seq_one_letter_code
_entity_poly.pdbx_strand_id
1 'polypeptide(L)'
;MTTAAASHALYVSSGKKSDAVFGVSVGEFGEHDVSVVPDPVEGTEEHPKNDAHALADYRDHSLSKQKVIGKRLKRKAMDRGKLHP
;
A
#
# COMPACT_ATOMS: atom_id res chain seq x y z
N MET A 1 -6.23 10.70 4.49
CA MET A 1 -6.49 9.24 4.43
C MET A 1 -7.52 8.99 3.36
N THR A 2 -7.30 7.99 2.52
CA THR A 2 -8.11 7.67 1.34
C THR A 2 -8.92 6.42 1.63
N THR A 3 -10.19 6.37 1.22
CA THR A 3 -11.07 5.23 1.53
C THR A 3 -10.70 4.01 0.68
N ALA A 4 -11.03 2.80 1.15
CA ALA A 4 -10.76 1.57 0.40
C ALA A 4 -11.47 1.57 -0.99
N ALA A 5 -12.68 2.13 -1.07
CA ALA A 5 -13.41 2.30 -2.33
C ALA A 5 -12.71 3.28 -3.28
N ALA A 6 -12.17 4.40 -2.77
CA ALA A 6 -11.42 5.34 -3.60
C ALA A 6 -10.11 4.72 -4.11
N SER A 7 -9.41 3.94 -3.28
CA SER A 7 -8.22 3.18 -3.71
C SER A 7 -8.56 2.16 -4.80
N HIS A 8 -9.69 1.45 -4.68
CA HIS A 8 -10.17 0.52 -5.71
C HIS A 8 -10.47 1.25 -7.03
N ALA A 9 -11.28 2.32 -6.97
CA ALA A 9 -11.64 3.11 -8.14
C ALA A 9 -10.42 3.66 -8.87
N LEU A 10 -9.44 4.18 -8.12
CA LEU A 10 -8.18 4.66 -8.68
C LEU A 10 -7.40 3.54 -9.37
N TYR A 11 -7.28 2.36 -8.74
CA TYR A 11 -6.58 1.22 -9.32
C TYR A 11 -7.25 0.72 -10.61
N VAL A 12 -8.59 0.63 -10.62
CA VAL A 12 -9.37 0.20 -11.80
C VAL A 12 -9.37 1.24 -12.90
N SER A 13 -9.34 2.53 -12.57
CA SER A 13 -9.25 3.62 -13.56
C SER A 13 -7.98 3.55 -14.41
N SER A 14 -6.93 2.89 -13.90
CA SER A 14 -5.69 2.61 -14.65
C SER A 14 -5.81 1.41 -15.60
N GLY A 15 -7.02 0.91 -15.88
CA GLY A 15 -7.27 -0.26 -16.73
C GLY A 15 -6.98 -1.62 -16.07
N LYS A 16 -6.69 -1.64 -14.77
CA LYS A 16 -6.39 -2.86 -14.01
C LYS A 16 -7.68 -3.47 -13.45
N LYS A 17 -7.64 -4.77 -13.15
CA LYS A 17 -8.74 -5.48 -12.48
C LYS A 17 -8.34 -5.82 -11.04
N SER A 18 -9.26 -5.61 -10.10
CA SER A 18 -9.09 -5.93 -8.69
C SER A 18 -10.41 -6.45 -8.12
N ASP A 19 -10.36 -7.64 -7.52
CA ASP A 19 -11.52 -8.31 -6.89
C ASP A 19 -11.66 -7.99 -5.39
N ALA A 20 -10.70 -7.24 -4.83
CA ALA A 20 -10.71 -6.80 -3.44
C ALA A 20 -9.59 -5.81 -3.13
N VAL A 21 -9.83 -4.94 -2.16
CA VAL A 21 -8.81 -4.09 -1.51
C VAL A 21 -8.45 -4.66 -0.15
N PHE A 22 -7.16 -4.80 0.11
CA PHE A 22 -6.58 -5.08 1.42
C PHE A 22 -5.69 -3.93 1.84
N GLY A 23 -5.49 -3.75 3.15
CA GLY A 23 -4.72 -2.62 3.66
C GLY A 23 -3.93 -2.95 4.91
N VAL A 24 -2.83 -2.21 5.08
CA VAL A 24 -2.01 -2.10 6.29
C VAL A 24 -1.90 -0.64 6.70
N SER A 25 -1.73 -0.39 7.98
CA SER A 25 -1.55 0.93 8.57
C SER A 25 -0.07 1.30 8.66
N VAL A 26 0.21 2.60 8.73
CA VAL A 26 1.58 3.11 8.98
C VAL A 26 2.16 2.56 10.29
N GLY A 27 1.34 2.38 11.33
CA GLY A 27 1.77 1.79 12.60
C GLY A 27 2.30 0.37 12.45
N GLU A 28 1.70 -0.44 11.57
CA GLU A 28 2.16 -1.81 11.31
C GLU A 28 3.53 -1.87 10.61
N PHE A 29 3.89 -0.85 9.83
CA PHE A 29 5.25 -0.70 9.31
C PHE A 29 6.23 -0.29 10.42
N GLY A 30 5.79 0.57 11.35
CA GLY A 30 6.58 0.99 12.51
C GLY A 30 6.99 -0.18 13.42
N GLU A 31 6.14 -1.21 13.57
CA GLU A 31 6.50 -2.45 14.28
C GLU A 31 7.67 -3.24 13.65
N HIS A 32 8.08 -2.86 12.45
CA HIS A 32 9.17 -3.48 11.70
C HIS A 32 10.33 -2.51 11.41
N ASP A 33 10.37 -1.37 12.11
CA ASP A 33 11.36 -0.31 11.91
C ASP A 33 11.37 0.24 10.47
N VAL A 34 10.21 0.21 9.78
CA VAL A 34 10.04 0.74 8.43
C VAL A 34 9.34 2.07 8.52
N SER A 35 10.04 3.15 8.15
CA SER A 35 9.45 4.49 8.09
C SER A 35 8.56 4.61 6.85
N VAL A 36 7.39 5.21 7.00
CA VAL A 36 6.49 5.48 5.87
C VAL A 36 6.26 6.98 5.75
N VAL A 37 6.53 7.52 4.58
CA VAL A 37 6.37 8.95 4.28
C VAL A 37 5.33 9.16 3.19
N PRO A 38 4.49 10.20 3.28
CA PRO A 38 3.62 10.59 2.16
C PRO A 38 4.47 10.93 0.94
N ASP A 39 4.07 10.43 -0.22
CA ASP A 39 4.71 10.70 -1.50
C ASP A 39 3.63 10.81 -2.59
N PRO A 40 2.77 11.84 -2.56
CA PRO A 40 1.68 11.97 -3.52
C PRO A 40 2.18 11.91 -4.96
N VAL A 41 1.55 11.09 -5.80
CA VAL A 41 1.90 10.99 -7.22
C VAL A 41 1.01 11.93 -8.00
N GLU A 42 1.62 12.90 -8.68
CA GLU A 42 0.94 13.76 -9.63
C GLU A 42 0.46 12.94 -10.84
N GLY A 43 -0.74 13.25 -11.32
CA GLY A 43 -1.31 12.55 -12.48
C GLY A 43 -0.58 12.93 -13.77
N THR A 44 -0.38 11.95 -14.65
CA THR A 44 0.10 12.13 -16.03
C THR A 44 -0.97 11.62 -17.01
N GLU A 45 -0.77 11.82 -18.32
CA GLU A 45 -1.69 11.28 -19.33
C GLU A 45 -1.85 9.75 -19.25
N GLU A 46 -0.82 9.06 -18.76
CA GLU A 46 -0.76 7.59 -18.68
C GLU A 46 -1.13 7.05 -17.29
N HIS A 47 -1.02 7.88 -16.25
CA HIS A 47 -1.19 7.46 -14.86
C HIS A 47 -2.08 8.43 -14.07
N PRO A 48 -3.18 7.95 -13.45
CA PRO A 48 -4.06 8.82 -12.69
C PRO A 48 -3.37 9.32 -11.42
N LYS A 49 -3.72 10.56 -11.03
CA LYS A 49 -3.23 11.19 -9.79
C LYS A 49 -3.51 10.30 -8.58
N ASN A 50 -2.50 10.11 -7.73
CA ASN A 50 -2.63 9.33 -6.50
C ASN A 50 -2.14 10.12 -5.28
N ASP A 51 -3.03 10.94 -4.73
CA ASP A 51 -2.80 11.70 -3.49
C ASP A 51 -2.59 10.81 -2.26
N ALA A 52 -2.97 9.52 -2.35
CA ALA A 52 -2.84 8.53 -1.29
C ALA A 52 -1.48 7.83 -1.27
N HIS A 53 -0.62 8.08 -2.26
CA HIS A 53 0.64 7.36 -2.40
C HIS A 53 1.59 7.68 -1.24
N ALA A 54 2.34 6.67 -0.83
CA ALA A 54 3.28 6.74 0.27
C ALA A 54 4.46 5.80 0.00
N LEU A 55 5.66 6.22 0.43
CA LEU A 55 6.88 5.43 0.32
C LEU A 55 7.19 4.77 1.66
N ALA A 56 7.42 3.47 1.62
CA ALA A 56 7.97 2.72 2.75
C ALA A 56 9.49 2.57 2.57
N ASP A 57 10.25 3.10 3.53
CA ASP A 57 11.71 3.13 3.49
C ASP A 57 12.32 1.88 4.12
N TYR A 58 12.93 1.06 3.27
CA TYR A 58 13.59 -0.18 3.65
C TYR A 58 15.12 -0.10 3.58
N ARG A 59 15.72 1.10 3.47
CA ARG A 59 17.18 1.26 3.29
C ARG A 59 18.02 0.54 4.35
N ASP A 60 17.55 0.52 5.59
CA ASP A 60 18.24 -0.13 6.72
C ASP A 60 18.01 -1.64 6.81
N HIS A 61 17.33 -2.22 5.81
CA HIS A 61 16.93 -3.62 5.80
C HIS A 61 17.61 -4.36 4.65
N SER A 62 18.28 -5.47 4.95
CA SER A 62 18.75 -6.40 3.92
C SER A 62 17.58 -6.96 3.11
N LEU A 63 17.81 -7.34 1.86
CA LEU A 63 16.77 -7.91 0.98
C LEU A 63 16.03 -9.09 1.61
N SER A 64 16.73 -9.94 2.38
CA SER A 64 16.13 -11.03 3.13
C SER A 64 15.16 -10.54 4.19
N LYS A 65 15.54 -9.50 4.96
CA LYS A 65 14.68 -8.89 5.99
C LYS A 65 13.48 -8.19 5.36
N GLN A 66 13.65 -7.49 4.25
CA GLN A 66 12.55 -6.86 3.48
C GLN A 66 11.49 -7.90 3.08
N LYS A 67 11.92 -9.05 2.53
CA LYS A 67 11.01 -10.15 2.16
C LYS A 67 10.24 -10.70 3.37
N VAL A 68 10.89 -10.82 4.53
CA VAL A 68 10.24 -11.29 5.76
C VAL A 68 9.20 -10.29 6.25
N ILE A 69 9.52 -9.00 6.26
CA ILE A 69 8.61 -7.92 6.65
C ILE A 69 7.39 -7.89 5.72
N GLY A 70 7.60 -7.93 4.41
CA GLY A 70 6.52 -7.95 3.43
C GLY A 70 5.57 -9.14 3.61
N LYS A 71 6.10 -10.34 3.93
CA LYS A 71 5.26 -11.51 4.25
C LYS A 71 4.41 -11.30 5.51
N ARG A 72 4.98 -10.70 6.56
CA ARG A 72 4.27 -10.41 7.82
C ARG A 72 3.16 -9.38 7.62
N LEU A 73 3.47 -8.28 6.92
CA LEU A 73 2.49 -7.24 6.59
C LEU A 73 1.37 -7.78 5.71
N LYS A 74 1.70 -8.56 4.68
CA LYS A 74 0.69 -9.25 3.86
C LYS A 74 -0.21 -10.15 4.71
N ARG A 75 0.39 -10.92 5.64
CA ARG A 75 -0.37 -11.81 6.52
C ARG A 75 -1.34 -11.02 7.39
N LYS A 76 -0.91 -9.92 8.02
CA LYS A 76 -1.78 -9.02 8.78
C LYS A 76 -2.94 -8.47 7.93
N ALA A 77 -2.65 -8.03 6.71
CA ALA A 77 -3.67 -7.55 5.79
C ALA A 77 -4.71 -8.64 5.45
N MET A 78 -4.26 -9.88 5.22
CA MET A 78 -5.15 -11.00 4.95
C MET A 78 -5.97 -11.39 6.17
N ASP A 79 -5.37 -11.44 7.36
CA ASP A 79 -6.05 -11.76 8.62
C ASP A 79 -7.11 -10.70 8.96
N ARG A 80 -6.87 -9.43 8.61
CA ARG A 80 -7.86 -8.34 8.69
C ARG A 80 -9.04 -8.53 7.72
N GLY A 81 -8.82 -9.21 6.61
CA GLY A 81 -9.81 -9.40 5.56
C GLY A 81 -9.91 -8.22 4.59
N LYS A 82 -10.82 -8.36 3.61
CA LYS A 82 -11.04 -7.36 2.58
C LYS A 82 -11.69 -6.09 3.15
N LEU A 83 -11.19 -4.94 2.72
CA LEU A 83 -11.72 -3.60 3.04
C LEU A 83 -12.71 -3.10 1.98
N HIS A 84 -12.59 -3.60 0.76
CA HIS A 84 -13.53 -3.37 -0.34
C HIS A 84 -13.57 -4.62 -1.23
N PRO A 85 -14.72 -4.95 -1.86
CA PRO A 85 -14.80 -5.94 -2.93
C PRO A 85 -14.08 -5.52 -4.22
#